data_AF-A0A0D0B383-F1
#
_entry.id   AF-A0A0D0B383-F1
#
_cell.length_a   1.000
_cell.length_b   1.000
_cell.length_c   1.000
_cell.angle_alpha   90.00
_cell.angle_beta   90.00
_cell.angle_gamma   90.00
#
_symmetry.space_group_name_H-M   'P 1'
#
loop_
_entity.id
_entity.type
_entity.pdbx_description
1 polymer ?
#
loop_
_entity_poly.entity_id
_entity_poly.type
_entity_poly.pdbx_seq_one_letter_code
_entity_poly.pdbx_strand_id
1 'polypeptide(L)'
;MIRGAVLVFSLVAGLHSVFAQSTASLYIPGFDSQSIDAQIVGVDSSGHTTWALSPGSVTDAAEQGFEGTLTLVEGSDTLHLSYGDAAASFTMDIDCALASNQAVCTASADGTIVTATDTITPIAVAVVSGTAAPATVTGSSSNSGSSTISSSQASSGSGTASSETASQTGSTQNSANQLATPFVSLLGVIGLMLFWL
;
A
#
# COMPACT_ATOMS: atom_id res chain seq x y z
N MET A 1 -19.45 43.47 67.18
CA MET A 1 -19.89 43.58 65.78
C MET A 1 -18.70 43.23 64.89
N ILE A 2 -18.59 41.99 64.41
CA ILE A 2 -17.53 41.56 63.47
C ILE A 2 -18.27 40.90 62.31
N ARG A 3 -18.28 41.56 61.14
CA ARG A 3 -18.85 41.02 59.91
C ARG A 3 -17.73 40.26 59.18
N GLY A 4 -17.72 38.95 59.31
CA GLY A 4 -16.82 38.08 58.54
C GLY A 4 -17.36 37.90 57.13
N ALA A 5 -16.62 38.41 56.13
CA ALA A 5 -16.89 38.16 54.72
C ALA A 5 -16.26 36.83 54.31
N VAL A 6 -17.08 35.86 53.91
CA VAL A 6 -16.63 34.57 53.37
C VAL A 6 -16.49 34.72 51.86
N LEU A 7 -15.25 34.75 51.37
CA LEU A 7 -14.92 34.71 49.95
C LEU A 7 -14.87 33.26 49.47
N VAL A 8 -15.87 32.86 48.67
CA VAL A 8 -15.91 31.56 48.00
C VAL A 8 -15.22 31.71 46.64
N PHE A 9 -14.02 31.13 46.50
CA PHE A 9 -13.34 31.02 45.22
C PHE A 9 -13.81 29.75 44.50
N SER A 10 -14.65 29.90 43.47
CA SER A 10 -15.02 28.80 42.57
C SER A 10 -13.92 28.57 41.54
N LEU A 11 -13.17 27.48 41.70
CA LEU A 11 -12.18 27.01 40.73
C LEU A 11 -12.89 26.28 39.58
N VAL A 12 -13.05 26.94 38.43
CA VAL A 12 -13.56 26.31 37.20
C VAL A 12 -12.38 25.68 36.46
N ALA A 13 -12.25 24.35 36.55
CA ALA A 13 -11.28 23.60 35.75
C ALA A 13 -11.84 23.42 34.32
N GLY A 14 -11.34 24.20 33.37
CA GLY A 14 -11.65 24.02 31.95
C GLY A 14 -10.93 22.80 31.39
N LEU A 15 -11.67 21.73 31.08
CA LEU A 15 -11.18 20.63 30.25
C LEU A 15 -11.05 21.16 28.81
N HIS A 16 -9.82 21.46 28.40
CA HIS A 16 -9.52 21.67 26.99
C HIS A 16 -9.32 20.28 26.36
N SER A 17 -10.29 19.83 25.57
CA SER A 17 -10.15 18.64 24.73
C SER A 17 -9.13 18.94 23.65
N VAL A 18 -7.90 18.48 23.85
CA VAL A 18 -6.87 18.48 22.80
C VAL A 18 -7.25 17.37 21.82
N PHE A 19 -7.77 17.74 20.66
CA PHE A 19 -7.88 16.81 19.54
C PHE A 19 -6.48 16.59 18.99
N ALA A 20 -5.87 15.46 19.35
CA ALA A 20 -4.62 15.04 18.71
C ALA A 20 -4.94 14.71 17.24
N GLN A 21 -4.41 15.50 16.31
CA GLN A 21 -4.42 15.13 14.90
C GLN A 21 -3.59 13.86 14.76
N SER A 22 -4.23 12.77 14.32
CA SER A 22 -3.52 11.52 14.06
C SER A 22 -2.78 11.65 12.74
N THR A 23 -1.51 11.28 12.73
CA THR A 23 -0.72 11.13 11.50
C THR A 23 -0.43 9.65 11.28
N ALA A 24 -0.47 9.20 10.03
CA ALA A 24 -0.06 7.87 9.63
C ALA A 24 1.14 7.98 8.69
N SER A 25 1.93 6.90 8.60
CA SER A 25 3.03 6.80 7.66
C SER A 25 2.66 5.73 6.63
N LEU A 26 2.42 6.15 5.40
CA LEU A 26 1.98 5.27 4.32
C LEU A 26 2.99 5.29 3.19
N TYR A 27 3.29 4.13 2.60
CA TYR A 27 3.97 4.08 1.32
C TYR A 27 2.93 4.20 0.20
N ILE A 28 3.10 5.17 -0.69
CA ILE A 28 2.19 5.40 -1.82
C ILE A 28 3.04 5.38 -3.11
N PRO A 29 2.88 4.36 -3.98
CA PRO A 29 3.70 4.20 -5.18
C PRO A 29 3.62 5.42 -6.10
N GLY A 30 4.77 5.91 -6.55
CA GLY A 30 4.86 7.06 -7.46
C GLY A 30 4.63 8.44 -6.84
N PHE A 31 4.30 8.51 -5.54
CA PHE A 31 4.10 9.78 -4.83
C PHE A 31 5.37 10.23 -4.13
N ASP A 32 5.58 11.53 -4.12
CA ASP A 32 6.57 12.22 -3.33
C ASP A 32 5.96 12.77 -2.02
N SER A 33 6.79 13.46 -1.22
CA SER A 33 6.36 14.06 0.04
C SER A 33 5.47 15.28 -0.22
N GLN A 34 4.16 15.06 -0.22
CA GLN A 34 3.15 16.10 -0.37
C GLN A 34 2.06 15.98 0.71
N SER A 35 1.23 17.01 0.84
CA SER A 35 0.12 16.97 1.81
C SER A 35 -1.00 16.08 1.29
N ILE A 36 -1.25 14.97 1.99
CA ILE A 36 -2.31 14.02 1.69
C ILE A 36 -3.15 13.80 2.94
N ASP A 37 -4.47 13.87 2.76
CA ASP A 37 -5.43 13.49 3.77
C ASP A 37 -5.82 12.02 3.55
N ALA A 38 -5.72 11.22 4.60
CA ALA A 38 -6.03 9.80 4.57
C ALA A 38 -7.17 9.49 5.53
N GLN A 39 -8.08 8.64 5.09
CA GLN A 39 -9.21 8.19 5.87
C GLN A 39 -9.27 6.67 5.88
N ILE A 40 -9.35 6.07 7.08
CA ILE A 40 -9.54 4.63 7.21
C ILE A 40 -10.98 4.30 6.82
N VAL A 41 -11.14 3.54 5.73
CA VAL A 41 -12.44 3.01 5.29
C VAL A 41 -12.79 1.75 6.10
N GLY A 42 -11.78 0.91 6.36
CA GLY A 42 -11.96 -0.31 7.13
C GLY A 42 -10.68 -1.14 7.24
N VAL A 43 -10.75 -2.19 8.05
CA VAL A 43 -9.73 -3.22 8.15
C VAL A 43 -10.42 -4.56 7.91
N ASP A 44 -9.90 -5.36 6.99
CA ASP A 44 -10.48 -6.67 6.68
C ASP A 44 -10.06 -7.75 7.70
N SER A 45 -10.62 -8.95 7.56
CA SER A 45 -10.30 -10.08 8.46
C SER A 45 -8.86 -10.61 8.31
N SER A 46 -8.19 -10.27 7.22
CA SER A 46 -6.80 -10.64 6.92
C SER A 46 -5.81 -9.62 7.46
N GLY A 47 -6.29 -8.48 7.98
CA GLY A 47 -5.48 -7.40 8.52
C GLY A 47 -5.09 -6.35 7.50
N HIS A 48 -5.67 -6.35 6.29
CA HIS A 48 -5.45 -5.28 5.33
C HIS A 48 -6.22 -4.03 5.74
N THR A 49 -5.57 -2.88 5.70
CA THR A 49 -6.22 -1.59 5.97
C THR A 49 -6.57 -0.93 4.64
N THR A 50 -7.84 -0.57 4.47
CA THR A 50 -8.30 0.20 3.32
C THR A 50 -8.36 1.68 3.68
N TRP A 51 -7.67 2.49 2.89
CA TRP A 51 -7.58 3.93 3.01
C TRP A 51 -8.24 4.60 1.81
N ALA A 52 -9.04 5.65 2.06
CA ALA A 52 -9.42 6.63 1.06
C ALA A 52 -8.45 7.81 1.18
N LEU A 53 -7.75 8.12 0.08
CA LEU A 53 -6.76 9.18 0.02
C LEU A 53 -7.33 10.33 -0.80
N SER A 54 -7.33 11.53 -0.23
CA SER A 54 -7.72 12.76 -0.91
C SER A 54 -6.56 13.76 -0.89
N PRO A 55 -6.52 14.71 -1.85
CA PRO A 55 -5.51 15.74 -1.82
C PRO A 55 -5.62 16.51 -0.51
N GLY A 56 -4.50 16.72 0.16
CA GLY A 56 -4.48 17.54 1.37
C GLY A 56 -4.79 19.00 1.07
N SER A 57 -4.94 19.77 2.14
CA SER A 57 -5.10 21.22 2.03
C SER A 57 -3.80 21.87 1.54
N VAL A 58 -3.71 22.15 0.25
CA VAL A 58 -2.61 22.92 -0.37
C VAL A 58 -3.06 24.36 -0.63
N THR A 59 -2.12 25.32 -0.58
CA THR A 59 -2.40 26.73 -0.89
C THR A 59 -2.54 26.98 -2.38
N ASP A 60 -1.92 26.14 -3.20
CA ASP A 60 -1.81 26.31 -4.65
C ASP A 60 -2.34 25.07 -5.37
N ALA A 61 -3.32 25.26 -6.25
CA ALA A 61 -3.97 24.16 -6.98
C ALA A 61 -3.02 23.41 -7.92
N ALA A 62 -1.93 24.04 -8.36
CA ALA A 62 -0.91 23.40 -9.19
C ALA A 62 -0.06 22.38 -8.41
N GLU A 63 -0.07 22.46 -7.07
CA GLU A 63 0.64 21.52 -6.17
C GLU A 63 -0.31 20.40 -5.68
N GLN A 64 -1.56 20.39 -6.17
CA GLN A 64 -2.54 19.37 -5.85
C GLN A 64 -2.25 18.16 -6.73
N GLY A 65 -1.31 17.31 -6.29
CA GLY A 65 -0.68 16.27 -7.14
C GLY A 65 -1.62 15.24 -7.78
N PHE A 66 -2.89 15.20 -7.37
CA PHE A 66 -3.94 14.41 -8.00
C PHE A 66 -5.31 15.04 -7.76
N GLU A 67 -6.29 14.66 -8.58
CA GLU A 67 -7.70 15.00 -8.39
C GLU A 67 -8.48 13.78 -7.85
N GLY A 68 -9.60 14.02 -7.16
CA GLY A 68 -10.49 12.95 -6.72
C GLY A 68 -10.02 12.19 -5.47
N THR A 69 -10.29 10.89 -5.42
CA THR A 69 -9.99 10.03 -4.26
C THR A 69 -9.37 8.73 -4.74
N LEU A 70 -8.18 8.40 -4.24
CA LEU A 70 -7.58 7.08 -4.47
C LEU A 70 -8.01 6.12 -3.35
N THR A 71 -8.11 4.85 -3.70
CA THR A 71 -8.28 3.78 -2.71
C THR A 71 -6.98 3.01 -2.58
N LEU A 72 -6.42 2.98 -1.38
CA LEU A 72 -5.20 2.23 -1.06
C LEU A 72 -5.56 1.10 -0.10
N VAL A 73 -5.25 -0.13 -0.48
CA VAL A 73 -5.35 -1.31 0.39
C VAL A 73 -3.94 -1.73 0.76
N GLU A 74 -3.60 -1.61 2.04
CA GLU A 74 -2.27 -1.89 2.57
C GLU A 74 -2.28 -3.19 3.40
N GLY A 75 -1.37 -4.10 3.07
CA GLY A 75 -1.08 -5.31 3.81
C GLY A 75 0.36 -5.38 4.33
N SER A 76 0.72 -6.50 4.96
CA SER A 76 2.07 -6.72 5.50
C SER A 76 3.17 -6.81 4.42
N ASP A 77 2.80 -7.36 3.27
CA ASP A 77 3.68 -7.74 2.16
C ASP A 77 3.06 -7.40 0.79
N THR A 78 1.86 -6.80 0.79
CA THR A 78 1.12 -6.43 -0.41
C THR A 78 0.56 -5.03 -0.28
N LEU A 79 0.41 -4.35 -1.41
CA LEU A 79 -0.22 -3.05 -1.49
C LEU A 79 -0.94 -2.91 -2.83
N HIS A 80 -2.18 -2.45 -2.79
CA HIS A 80 -2.99 -2.22 -3.97
C HIS A 80 -3.51 -0.78 -3.97
N LEU A 81 -3.23 -0.03 -5.02
CA LEU A 81 -3.71 1.33 -5.22
C LEU A 81 -4.61 1.36 -6.44
N SER A 82 -5.84 1.86 -6.28
CA SER A 82 -6.76 2.08 -7.39
C SER A 82 -7.20 3.54 -7.46
N TYR A 83 -7.33 4.02 -8.69
CA TYR A 83 -7.86 5.33 -9.02
C TYR A 83 -8.79 5.21 -10.23
N GLY A 84 -9.92 5.91 -10.16
CA GLY A 84 -10.89 5.94 -11.24
C GLY A 84 -11.47 7.33 -11.39
N ASP A 85 -11.33 7.89 -12.60
CA ASP A 85 -12.02 9.10 -13.01
C ASP A 85 -13.05 8.78 -14.09
N ALA A 86 -14.33 8.78 -13.67
CA ALA A 86 -15.45 8.54 -14.57
C ALA A 86 -15.63 9.67 -15.60
N ALA A 87 -15.22 10.90 -15.29
CA ALA A 87 -15.32 12.02 -16.23
C ALA A 87 -14.29 11.91 -17.35
N ALA A 88 -13.06 11.47 -17.02
CA ALA A 88 -12.00 11.20 -17.99
C ALA A 88 -12.09 9.81 -18.65
N SER A 89 -12.96 8.91 -18.16
CA SER A 89 -12.98 7.48 -18.53
C SER A 89 -11.62 6.81 -18.32
N PHE A 90 -10.93 7.22 -17.27
CA PHE A 90 -9.59 6.76 -16.93
C PHE A 90 -9.63 5.88 -15.67
N THR A 91 -8.94 4.76 -15.71
CA THR A 91 -8.77 3.86 -14.56
C THR A 91 -7.32 3.44 -14.46
N MET A 92 -6.79 3.48 -13.24
CA MET A 92 -5.44 3.04 -12.92
C MET A 92 -5.47 2.11 -11.72
N ASP A 93 -4.80 0.98 -11.85
CA ASP A 93 -4.59 -0.01 -10.80
C ASP A 93 -3.10 -0.26 -10.64
N ILE A 94 -2.61 -0.32 -9.41
CA ILE A 94 -1.22 -0.63 -9.09
C ILE A 94 -1.18 -1.71 -8.02
N ASP A 95 -0.58 -2.84 -8.34
CA ASP A 95 -0.35 -3.95 -7.42
C ASP A 95 1.13 -4.03 -7.08
N CYS A 96 1.47 -3.97 -5.80
CA CYS A 96 2.84 -4.02 -5.31
C CYS A 96 3.06 -5.19 -4.36
N ALA A 97 4.15 -5.92 -4.58
CA ALA A 97 4.72 -6.85 -3.60
C ALA A 97 5.79 -6.12 -2.79
N LEU A 98 5.64 -6.12 -1.45
CA LEU A 98 6.53 -5.43 -0.52
C LEU A 98 7.50 -6.43 0.11
N ALA A 99 8.81 -6.13 0.03
CA ALA A 99 9.84 -6.96 0.65
C ALA A 99 10.99 -6.11 1.19
N SER A 100 11.23 -6.21 2.49
CA SER A 100 12.27 -5.46 3.22
C SER A 100 12.14 -3.93 3.08
N ASN A 101 12.68 -3.35 2.01
CA ASN A 101 12.68 -1.92 1.71
C ASN A 101 12.46 -1.64 0.21
N GLN A 102 11.94 -2.63 -0.52
CA GLN A 102 11.64 -2.52 -1.95
C GLN A 102 10.19 -2.92 -2.20
N ALA A 103 9.57 -2.24 -3.15
CA ALA A 103 8.27 -2.56 -3.70
C ALA A 103 8.43 -2.90 -5.18
N VAL A 104 7.96 -4.07 -5.59
CA VAL A 104 7.87 -4.42 -7.02
C VAL A 104 6.41 -4.20 -7.42
N CYS A 105 6.18 -3.15 -8.19
CA CYS A 105 4.85 -2.66 -8.54
C CYS A 105 4.54 -2.91 -10.01
N THR A 106 3.36 -3.48 -10.28
CA THR A 106 2.78 -3.60 -11.61
C THR A 106 1.61 -2.64 -11.71
N ALA A 107 1.74 -1.63 -12.57
CA ALA A 107 0.68 -0.67 -12.86
C ALA A 107 -0.04 -1.05 -14.15
N SER A 108 -1.36 -0.96 -14.15
CA SER A 108 -2.20 -1.02 -15.34
C SER A 108 -3.00 0.27 -15.49
N ALA A 109 -2.88 0.89 -16.66
CA ALA A 109 -3.67 2.06 -17.05
C ALA A 109 -4.07 1.90 -18.51
N ASP A 110 -5.38 2.02 -18.81
CA ASP A 110 -5.94 1.88 -20.16
C ASP A 110 -5.45 0.63 -20.94
N GLY A 111 -5.29 -0.48 -20.22
CA GLY A 111 -4.83 -1.76 -20.79
C GLY A 111 -3.32 -1.85 -21.04
N THR A 112 -2.55 -0.79 -20.80
CA THR A 112 -1.08 -0.83 -20.79
C THR A 112 -0.62 -1.31 -19.43
N ILE A 113 0.36 -2.22 -19.40
CA ILE A 113 0.95 -2.76 -18.16
C ILE A 113 2.42 -2.39 -18.10
N VAL A 114 2.84 -1.81 -16.98
CA VAL A 114 4.24 -1.48 -16.69
C VAL A 114 4.62 -2.07 -15.35
N THR A 115 5.83 -2.61 -15.24
CA THR A 115 6.38 -3.07 -13.96
C THR A 115 7.62 -2.27 -13.63
N ALA A 116 7.67 -1.78 -12.39
CA ALA A 116 8.79 -1.01 -11.85
C ALA A 116 9.14 -1.52 -10.45
N THR A 117 10.38 -1.27 -10.05
CA THR A 117 10.83 -1.57 -8.69
C THR A 117 11.23 -0.25 -8.03
N ASP A 118 10.60 0.03 -6.90
CA ASP A 118 10.79 1.26 -6.14
C ASP A 118 11.36 0.97 -4.75
N THR A 119 12.02 1.98 -4.18
CA THR A 119 12.41 1.96 -2.77
C THR A 119 11.25 2.44 -1.91
N ILE A 120 10.88 1.67 -0.89
CA ILE A 120 9.80 2.02 0.02
C ILE A 120 10.21 3.28 0.79
N THR A 121 9.51 4.39 0.51
CA THR A 121 9.72 5.68 1.17
C THR A 121 8.38 6.15 1.74
N PRO A 122 8.09 5.85 3.01
CA PRO A 122 6.82 6.22 3.60
C PRO A 122 6.66 7.74 3.71
N ILE A 123 5.47 8.23 3.39
CA ILE A 123 5.10 9.64 3.53
C ILE A 123 4.15 9.82 4.72
N ALA A 124 4.27 10.94 5.40
CA ALA A 124 3.40 11.29 6.52
C ALA A 124 2.07 11.84 5.97
N VAL A 125 0.97 11.19 6.31
CA VAL A 125 -0.38 11.60 5.90
C VAL A 125 -1.19 12.06 7.12
N ALA A 126 -2.06 13.04 6.93
CA ALA A 126 -2.97 13.49 7.96
C ALA A 126 -4.17 12.54 8.01
N VAL A 127 -4.41 11.91 9.16
CA VAL A 127 -5.56 11.02 9.31
C VAL A 127 -6.77 11.84 9.71
N VAL A 128 -7.72 11.96 8.78
CA VAL A 128 -8.97 12.69 9.01
C VAL A 128 -10.01 11.76 9.60
N SER A 129 -10.63 12.20 10.70
CA SER A 129 -11.75 11.50 11.31
C SER A 129 -13.05 11.93 10.63
N GLY A 130 -13.71 11.00 9.96
CA GLY A 130 -14.96 11.25 9.24
C GLY A 130 -15.58 9.94 8.77
N THR A 131 -16.86 9.94 8.43
CA THR A 131 -17.49 8.83 7.71
C THR A 131 -17.04 8.93 6.25
N ALA A 132 -16.39 7.88 5.72
CA ALA A 132 -15.93 7.90 4.33
C ALA A 132 -17.13 8.15 3.42
N ALA A 133 -17.01 9.10 2.49
CA ALA A 133 -17.92 9.15 1.37
C ALA A 133 -17.81 7.79 0.65
N PRO A 134 -18.93 7.15 0.29
CA PRO A 134 -18.88 5.82 -0.31
C PRO A 134 -17.99 5.87 -1.57
N ALA A 135 -16.89 5.12 -1.54
CA ALA A 135 -16.09 4.90 -2.73
C ALA A 135 -17.00 4.25 -3.79
N THR A 136 -17.10 4.85 -4.96
CA THR A 136 -17.75 4.22 -6.12
C THR A 136 -16.83 3.10 -6.58
N VAL A 137 -17.01 1.91 -6.00
CA VAL A 137 -16.30 0.70 -6.43
C VAL A 137 -16.84 0.32 -7.80
N THR A 138 -16.16 0.73 -8.86
CA THR A 138 -16.37 0.15 -10.19
C THR A 138 -15.63 -1.18 -10.20
N GLY A 139 -16.33 -2.25 -9.80
CA GLY A 139 -15.76 -3.59 -9.75
C GLY A 139 -15.36 -4.06 -11.14
N SER A 140 -14.06 -4.06 -11.42
CA SER A 140 -13.49 -4.82 -12.53
C SER A 140 -13.45 -6.30 -12.14
N SER A 141 -14.35 -7.09 -12.72
CA SER A 141 -14.38 -8.54 -12.54
C SER A 141 -13.14 -9.18 -13.18
N SER A 142 -12.13 -9.49 -12.37
CA SER A 142 -11.02 -10.36 -12.77
C SER A 142 -11.51 -11.80 -12.84
N ASN A 143 -11.68 -12.28 -14.08
CA ASN A 143 -12.06 -13.63 -14.44
C ASN A 143 -10.96 -14.63 -14.00
N SER A 144 -11.11 -15.21 -12.81
CA SER A 144 -10.28 -16.35 -12.38
C SER A 144 -10.75 -17.60 -13.11
N GLY A 145 -9.96 -18.07 -14.10
CA GLY A 145 -10.17 -19.33 -14.78
C GLY A 145 -10.06 -20.50 -13.80
N SER A 146 -11.19 -21.11 -13.49
CA SER A 146 -11.28 -22.36 -12.74
C SER A 146 -10.88 -23.53 -13.64
N SER A 147 -9.69 -24.08 -13.42
CA SER A 147 -9.31 -25.36 -14.03
C SER A 147 -9.88 -26.50 -13.18
N THR A 148 -10.94 -27.12 -13.69
CA THR A 148 -11.52 -28.38 -13.21
C THR A 148 -10.47 -29.50 -13.22
N ILE A 149 -10.13 -30.02 -12.05
CA ILE A 149 -9.35 -31.26 -11.90
C ILE A 149 -10.36 -32.41 -11.84
N SER A 150 -10.42 -33.19 -12.93
CA SER A 150 -11.17 -34.43 -13.01
C SER A 150 -10.55 -35.51 -12.13
N SER A 151 -11.37 -36.06 -11.24
CA SER A 151 -11.10 -37.25 -10.46
C SER A 151 -11.07 -38.52 -11.33
N SER A 152 -9.99 -39.30 -11.24
CA SER A 152 -10.02 -40.73 -11.58
C SER A 152 -9.36 -41.55 -10.48
N GLN A 153 -10.24 -42.29 -9.83
CA GLN A 153 -10.04 -43.35 -8.85
C GLN A 153 -9.34 -44.56 -9.49
N ALA A 154 -8.37 -45.17 -8.78
CA ALA A 154 -8.37 -46.59 -8.39
C ALA A 154 -6.95 -47.17 -8.15
N SER A 155 -6.87 -47.98 -7.09
CA SER A 155 -6.18 -49.28 -7.00
C SER A 155 -5.05 -49.39 -5.98
N SER A 156 -5.31 -50.32 -5.06
CA SER A 156 -4.51 -50.83 -3.94
C SER A 156 -3.19 -51.47 -4.37
N GLY A 157 -2.18 -51.41 -3.50
CA GLY A 157 -0.93 -52.16 -3.66
C GLY A 157 -0.04 -52.09 -2.43
N SER A 158 -0.22 -53.03 -1.52
CA SER A 158 0.64 -53.33 -0.37
C SER A 158 1.97 -53.97 -0.80
N GLY A 159 3.10 -53.58 -0.21
CA GLY A 159 4.37 -54.30 -0.39
C GLY A 159 5.62 -53.65 0.23
N THR A 160 5.95 -54.13 1.44
CA THR A 160 7.28 -54.59 1.91
C THR A 160 8.50 -53.65 1.91
N ALA A 161 9.10 -53.55 3.10
CA ALA A 161 10.37 -52.92 3.45
C ALA A 161 11.60 -53.59 2.81
N SER A 162 12.69 -52.84 2.63
CA SER A 162 14.07 -53.23 3.01
C SER A 162 15.08 -52.09 2.82
N SER A 163 15.80 -51.84 3.91
CA SER A 163 17.18 -51.40 4.14
C SER A 163 18.15 -50.94 3.03
N GLU A 164 18.98 -50.00 3.48
CA GLU A 164 20.42 -49.79 3.22
C GLU A 164 20.89 -49.19 1.88
N THR A 165 21.53 -48.01 1.95
CA THR A 165 23.01 -47.87 1.98
C THR A 165 23.41 -46.39 1.75
N ALA A 166 24.34 -45.90 2.58
CA ALA A 166 24.98 -44.60 2.42
C ALA A 166 26.11 -44.66 1.37
N SER A 167 26.31 -43.59 0.60
CA SER A 167 27.63 -43.32 0.02
C SER A 167 27.86 -41.82 -0.17
N GLN A 168 28.89 -41.32 0.53
CA GLN A 168 29.51 -40.01 0.32
C GLN A 168 30.24 -39.97 -1.01
N THR A 169 30.30 -38.80 -1.64
CA THR A 169 31.38 -38.23 -2.50
C THR A 169 30.86 -36.84 -2.85
N GLY A 170 31.57 -35.71 -2.75
CA GLY A 170 32.98 -35.40 -2.80
C GLY A 170 33.08 -34.06 -3.52
N SER A 171 33.89 -33.16 -3.00
CA SER A 171 34.00 -31.73 -3.29
C SER A 171 34.21 -31.36 -4.76
N THR A 172 33.67 -30.20 -5.19
CA THR A 172 34.30 -29.38 -6.24
C THR A 172 34.03 -27.90 -5.96
N GLN A 173 35.06 -27.22 -5.47
CA GLN A 173 35.20 -25.76 -5.56
C GLN A 173 35.36 -25.40 -7.03
N ASN A 174 34.62 -24.40 -7.51
CA ASN A 174 35.08 -23.65 -8.68
C ASN A 174 34.80 -22.16 -8.45
N SER A 175 35.90 -21.43 -8.31
CA SER A 175 35.96 -19.98 -8.29
C SER A 175 35.44 -19.43 -9.62
N ALA A 176 34.44 -18.55 -9.56
CA ALA A 176 34.07 -17.69 -10.67
C ALA A 176 34.18 -16.24 -10.24
N ASN A 177 35.26 -15.60 -10.69
CA ASN A 177 35.36 -14.16 -10.83
C ASN A 177 34.10 -13.65 -11.55
N GLN A 178 33.33 -12.76 -10.93
CA GLN A 178 32.48 -11.83 -11.67
C GLN A 178 32.70 -10.40 -11.17
N LEU A 179 33.52 -9.74 -11.98
CA LEU A 179 33.49 -8.34 -12.40
C LEU A 179 32.42 -7.47 -11.73
N ALA A 180 32.92 -6.48 -10.99
CA ALA A 180 32.20 -5.28 -10.62
C ALA A 180 31.62 -4.59 -11.86
N THR A 181 30.30 -4.54 -11.94
CA THR A 181 29.57 -3.68 -12.88
C THR A 181 29.34 -2.31 -12.24
N PRO A 182 29.65 -1.20 -12.92
CA PRO A 182 29.34 0.14 -12.44
C PRO A 182 27.83 0.39 -12.50
N PHE A 183 27.30 0.95 -11.41
CA PHE A 183 25.96 1.52 -11.31
C PHE A 183 25.80 2.61 -12.37
N VAL A 184 25.01 2.34 -13.42
CA VAL A 184 24.45 3.36 -14.29
C VAL A 184 23.14 3.78 -13.65
N SER A 185 23.17 4.92 -12.96
CA SER A 185 21.99 5.59 -12.44
C SER A 185 21.04 5.93 -13.59
N LEU A 186 19.98 5.16 -13.75
CA LEU A 186 18.87 5.44 -14.66
C LEU A 186 17.81 6.26 -13.92
N LEU A 187 18.23 7.38 -13.32
CA LEU A 187 17.33 8.44 -12.86
C LEU A 187 17.06 9.33 -14.06
N GLY A 188 15.84 9.28 -14.61
CA GLY A 188 15.34 10.37 -15.45
C GLY A 188 14.65 10.00 -16.76
N VAL A 189 13.66 9.09 -16.75
CA VAL A 189 12.71 9.00 -17.89
C VAL A 189 11.23 8.93 -17.47
N ILE A 190 10.89 8.59 -16.24
CA ILE A 190 9.47 8.44 -15.84
C ILE A 190 8.80 9.80 -15.54
N GLY A 191 9.56 10.86 -15.25
CA GLY A 191 9.03 12.18 -14.89
C GLY A 191 8.44 13.03 -16.03
N LEU A 192 8.29 12.51 -17.26
CA LEU A 192 7.88 13.32 -18.42
C LEU A 192 6.54 12.92 -19.05
N MET A 193 5.81 11.96 -18.47
CA MET A 193 4.46 11.58 -18.96
C MET A 193 3.32 12.15 -18.10
N LEU A 194 3.60 12.76 -16.94
CA LEU A 194 2.56 13.32 -16.04
C LEU A 194 2.39 14.84 -16.16
N PHE A 195 3.05 15.51 -17.10
CA PHE A 195 2.98 16.97 -17.27
C PHE A 195 2.05 17.44 -18.40
N TRP A 196 1.27 16.54 -18.99
CA TRP A 196 0.26 16.88 -20.01
C TRP A 196 -1.00 16.05 -19.81
N LEU A 197 -1.73 16.31 -18.73
CA LEU A 197 -3.19 16.23 -18.67
C LEU A 197 -3.69 17.36 -17.77
#